data_AF-A0A6A6DN72-F1
#
_entry.id   AF-A0A6A6DN72-F1
#
_cell.length_a   1.000
_cell.length_b   1.000
_cell.length_c   1.000
_cell.angle_alpha   90.00
_cell.angle_beta   90.00
_cell.angle_gamma   90.00
#
_symmetry.space_group_name_H-M   'P 1'
#
loop_
_entity.id
_entity.type
_entity.pdbx_description
1 polymer ?
#
loop_
_entity_poly.entity_id
_entity_poly.type
_entity_poly.pdbx_seq_one_letter_code
_entity_poly.pdbx_strand_id
1 'polypeptide(L)'
;MHSTVVRVQNVFGFFTTVAFCVAAVIALSVIVNPQSPSASVQLRNVQVVRGRPHYYSYKKEEYAHIKFNLDTDLSTLFNWNTKQVFLYLKAIYPSSKPNTPPSEAIIWDAILPASSAPNHQNYYIHPNPKKSQTKKPSKNKNAKSKAKRDESPYPRGELHLQNQRPKYQITDITGRLQNRTDVVLELGWNVQPWVGALVWANKVDFGVWEGLKGGVSERFKFPEIKTKKEGDLGTEKGGEKNRGKPA
;
A
#
# COMPACT_ATOMS: atom_id res chain seq x y z
N MET A 1 -53.53 -2.20 -18.67
CA MET A 1 -52.33 -1.35 -18.46
C MET A 1 -52.24 -0.73 -17.05
N HIS A 2 -52.83 -1.37 -16.02
CA HIS A 2 -52.77 -0.90 -14.62
C HIS A 2 -52.55 -2.06 -13.62
N SER A 3 -51.75 -3.07 -13.99
CA SER A 3 -51.34 -4.06 -12.98
C SER A 3 -50.39 -3.41 -11.98
N THR A 4 -50.59 -3.69 -10.70
CA THR A 4 -49.72 -3.24 -9.61
C THR A 4 -48.25 -3.58 -9.87
N VAL A 5 -47.98 -4.73 -10.50
CA VAL A 5 -46.65 -5.17 -10.91
C VAL A 5 -45.99 -4.21 -11.91
N VAL A 6 -46.75 -3.71 -12.89
CA VAL A 6 -46.24 -2.74 -13.89
C VAL A 6 -45.92 -1.40 -13.24
N ARG A 7 -46.73 -0.97 -12.25
CA ARG A 7 -46.46 0.27 -11.50
C ARG A 7 -45.20 0.16 -10.65
N VAL A 8 -45.01 -0.97 -9.96
CA VAL A 8 -43.79 -1.25 -9.19
C VAL A 8 -42.55 -1.27 -10.09
N GLN A 9 -42.64 -1.93 -11.24
CA GLN A 9 -41.54 -1.97 -12.21
C GLN A 9 -41.15 -0.57 -12.69
N ASN A 10 -42.13 0.29 -12.99
CA ASN A 10 -41.87 1.67 -13.41
C ASN A 10 -41.25 2.52 -12.30
N VAL A 11 -41.73 2.38 -11.05
CA VAL A 11 -41.16 3.09 -9.90
C VAL A 11 -39.72 2.63 -9.64
N PHE A 12 -39.45 1.32 -9.73
CA PHE A 12 -38.09 0.79 -9.58
C PHE A 12 -37.17 1.23 -10.72
N GLY A 13 -37.65 1.24 -11.96
CA GLY A 13 -36.91 1.77 -13.11
C GLY A 13 -36.59 3.26 -12.96
N PHE A 14 -37.55 4.06 -12.50
CA PHE A 14 -37.31 5.47 -12.21
C PHE A 14 -36.32 5.67 -11.06
N PHE A 15 -36.46 4.91 -9.97
CA PHE A 15 -35.52 4.96 -8.85
C PHE A 15 -34.09 4.61 -9.27
N THR A 16 -33.92 3.54 -10.05
CA THR A 16 -32.59 3.11 -10.50
C THR A 16 -31.97 4.14 -11.45
N THR A 17 -32.73 4.70 -12.40
CA THR A 17 -32.23 5.76 -13.30
C THR A 17 -31.78 6.99 -12.52
N VAL A 18 -32.56 7.48 -11.56
CA VAL A 18 -32.17 8.59 -10.68
C VAL A 18 -30.92 8.23 -9.86
N ALA A 19 -30.85 7.02 -9.30
CA ALA A 19 -29.70 6.56 -8.53
C ALA A 19 -28.42 6.51 -9.38
N PHE A 20 -28.50 6.02 -10.62
CA PHE A 20 -27.36 6.01 -11.55
C PHE A 20 -26.95 7.42 -11.98
N CYS A 21 -27.89 8.34 -12.22
CA CYS A 21 -27.57 9.73 -12.51
C CYS A 21 -26.82 10.40 -11.34
N VAL A 22 -27.30 10.22 -10.11
CA VAL A 22 -26.62 10.74 -8.91
C VAL A 22 -25.24 10.08 -8.75
N ALA A 23 -25.13 8.77 -8.94
CA ALA A 23 -23.86 8.05 -8.90
C ALA A 23 -22.86 8.57 -9.96
N ALA A 24 -23.32 8.90 -11.16
CA ALA A 24 -22.49 9.47 -12.21
C ALA A 24 -21.97 10.87 -11.83
N VAL A 25 -22.82 11.73 -11.25
CA VAL A 25 -22.41 13.05 -10.75
C VAL A 25 -21.38 12.91 -9.62
N ILE A 26 -21.60 11.98 -8.69
CA ILE A 26 -20.65 11.66 -7.62
C ILE A 26 -19.30 11.22 -8.20
N ALA A 27 -19.31 10.32 -9.19
CA ALA A 27 -18.09 9.83 -9.83
C ALA A 27 -17.33 10.97 -10.56
N LEU A 28 -18.04 11.85 -11.26
CA LEU A 28 -17.44 12.98 -11.99
C LEU A 28 -16.91 14.08 -11.06
N SER A 29 -17.49 14.24 -9.87
CA SER A 29 -17.04 15.25 -8.90
C SER A 29 -15.57 15.09 -8.50
N VAL A 30 -15.02 13.86 -8.57
CA VAL A 30 -13.62 13.57 -8.21
C VAL A 30 -12.65 14.33 -9.13
N ILE A 31 -13.01 14.54 -10.40
CA ILE A 31 -12.19 15.25 -11.41
C ILE A 31 -11.96 16.71 -11.01
N VAL A 32 -12.92 17.31 -10.30
CA VAL A 32 -12.87 18.72 -9.90
C VAL A 32 -12.12 18.93 -8.58
N ASN A 33 -11.93 17.88 -7.78
CA ASN A 33 -11.22 18.00 -6.50
C ASN A 33 -9.71 18.16 -6.76
N PRO A 34 -9.07 19.24 -6.30
CA PRO A 34 -7.62 19.43 -6.43
C PRO A 34 -6.85 18.33 -5.68
N GLN A 35 -5.77 17.84 -6.27
CA GLN A 35 -4.93 16.78 -5.69
C GLN A 35 -3.47 17.20 -5.82
N SER A 36 -2.69 17.16 -4.73
CA SER A 36 -1.26 17.49 -4.75
C SER A 36 -0.46 16.58 -3.81
N PRO A 37 -0.39 15.26 -4.11
CA PRO A 37 0.31 14.32 -3.26
C PRO A 37 1.84 14.52 -3.29
N SER A 38 2.49 14.33 -2.15
CA SER A 38 3.94 14.47 -1.97
C SER A 38 4.55 13.24 -1.30
N ALA A 39 5.76 12.85 -1.72
CA ALA A 39 6.46 11.73 -1.12
C ALA A 39 7.98 11.85 -1.17
N SER A 40 8.65 11.41 -0.11
CA SER A 40 10.09 11.22 -0.04
C SER A 40 10.40 9.78 0.35
N VAL A 41 11.20 9.09 -0.49
CA VAL A 41 11.63 7.72 -0.25
C VAL A 41 13.14 7.71 -0.13
N GLN A 42 13.66 7.26 1.01
CA GLN A 42 15.10 7.17 1.23
C GLN A 42 15.51 5.74 1.52
N LEU A 43 16.58 5.29 0.88
CA LEU A 43 17.16 3.99 1.15
C LEU A 43 17.95 4.02 2.45
N ARG A 44 17.72 3.04 3.33
CA ARG A 44 18.50 2.91 4.57
C ARG A 44 19.52 1.79 4.49
N ASN A 45 19.09 0.59 4.11
CA ASN A 45 19.94 -0.58 4.10
C ASN A 45 19.40 -1.61 3.12
N VAL A 46 20.30 -2.28 2.41
CA VAL A 46 19.97 -3.34 1.46
C VAL A 46 20.85 -4.52 1.78
N GLN A 47 20.24 -5.70 1.87
CA GLN A 47 20.95 -6.95 2.10
C GLN A 47 20.41 -8.02 1.17
N VAL A 48 21.32 -8.73 0.50
CA VAL A 48 20.99 -9.89 -0.32
C VAL A 48 21.45 -11.13 0.43
N VAL A 49 20.54 -12.05 0.67
CA VAL A 49 20.80 -13.29 1.40
C VAL A 49 20.33 -14.48 0.59
N ARG A 50 21.11 -15.56 0.62
CA ARG A 50 20.72 -16.80 -0.03
C ARG A 50 19.85 -17.65 0.89
N GLY A 51 18.65 -18.00 0.43
CA GLY A 51 17.64 -18.75 1.17
C GLY A 51 17.04 -19.89 0.35
N ARG A 52 16.13 -20.65 0.97
CA ARG A 52 15.27 -21.62 0.27
C ARG A 52 13.85 -21.06 0.27
N PRO A 53 13.09 -21.15 -0.84
CA PRO A 53 11.70 -20.70 -0.88
C PRO A 53 10.78 -21.46 0.07
N HIS A 54 11.04 -22.76 0.23
CA HIS A 54 10.30 -23.63 1.12
C HIS A 54 11.25 -24.65 1.73
N TYR A 55 10.90 -25.20 2.91
CA TYR A 55 11.78 -26.11 3.66
C TYR A 55 12.30 -27.28 2.82
N TYR A 56 11.42 -27.84 1.98
CA TYR A 56 11.71 -28.99 1.11
C TYR A 56 12.24 -28.61 -0.28
N SER A 57 12.42 -27.33 -0.60
CA SER A 57 12.96 -26.93 -1.90
C SER A 57 14.48 -27.12 -1.95
N TYR A 58 14.94 -27.89 -2.94
CA TYR A 58 16.37 -28.08 -3.19
C TYR A 58 17.04 -26.83 -3.78
N LYS A 59 16.26 -25.96 -4.45
CA LYS A 59 16.75 -24.75 -5.09
C LYS A 59 16.99 -23.66 -4.06
N LYS A 60 18.22 -23.12 -4.05
CA LYS A 60 18.60 -21.95 -3.23
C LYS A 60 18.54 -20.70 -4.10
N GLU A 61 17.79 -19.71 -3.65
CA GLU A 61 17.57 -18.43 -4.34
C GLU A 61 18.09 -17.27 -3.50
N GLU A 62 18.30 -16.13 -4.14
CA GLU A 62 18.74 -14.89 -3.51
C GLU A 62 17.54 -14.00 -3.19
N TYR A 63 17.41 -13.60 -1.92
CA TYR A 63 16.37 -12.72 -1.42
C TYR A 63 16.96 -11.38 -1.03
N ALA A 64 16.41 -10.28 -1.54
CA ALA A 64 16.75 -8.95 -1.06
C ALA A 64 15.81 -8.51 0.07
N HIS A 65 16.44 -7.99 1.12
CA HIS A 65 15.81 -7.27 2.21
C HIS A 65 16.17 -5.79 2.07
N ILE A 66 15.16 -4.98 1.78
CA ILE A 66 15.33 -3.55 1.57
C ILE A 66 14.65 -2.81 2.71
N LYS A 67 15.45 -2.07 3.47
CA LYS A 67 14.98 -1.14 4.49
C LYS A 67 14.97 0.27 3.95
N PHE A 68 13.90 0.99 4.26
CA PHE A 68 13.66 2.31 3.71
C PHE A 68 13.08 3.24 4.77
N ASN A 69 13.17 4.52 4.49
CA ASN A 69 12.33 5.54 5.08
C ASN A 69 11.29 5.98 4.07
N LEU A 70 10.10 6.26 4.56
CA LEU A 70 8.99 6.72 3.75
C LEU A 70 8.30 7.87 4.50
N ASP A 71 8.40 9.07 3.93
CA ASP A 71 7.67 10.24 4.39
C ASP A 71 6.72 10.65 3.27
N THR A 72 5.41 10.52 3.47
CA THR A 72 4.41 10.78 2.43
C THR A 72 3.25 11.59 2.97
N ASP A 73 2.80 12.53 2.17
CA ASP A 73 1.57 13.27 2.37
C ASP A 73 0.62 12.97 1.20
N LEU A 74 -0.38 12.16 1.49
CA LEU A 74 -1.48 11.79 0.60
C LEU A 74 -2.82 12.34 1.12
N SER A 75 -2.79 13.29 2.06
CA SER A 75 -4.00 13.87 2.66
C SER A 75 -4.98 14.41 1.61
N THR A 76 -4.45 15.05 0.56
CA THR A 76 -5.25 15.60 -0.53
C THR A 76 -6.04 14.54 -1.29
N LEU A 77 -5.58 13.28 -1.30
CA LEU A 77 -6.28 12.16 -1.95
C LEU A 77 -7.58 11.76 -1.23
N PHE A 78 -7.76 12.21 0.01
CA PHE A 78 -8.95 11.95 0.80
C PHE A 78 -9.96 13.06 0.62
N ASN A 79 -10.92 12.84 -0.26
CA ASN A 79 -12.14 13.62 -0.36
C ASN A 79 -13.33 12.82 0.20
N TRP A 80 -14.54 13.38 0.07
CA TRP A 80 -15.77 12.77 0.57
C TRP A 80 -16.16 11.47 -0.15
N ASN A 81 -15.74 11.28 -1.40
CA ASN A 81 -15.99 10.08 -2.20
C ASN A 81 -14.86 9.04 -2.05
N THR A 82 -13.72 9.38 -1.42
CA THR A 82 -12.64 8.40 -1.19
C THR A 82 -13.05 7.41 -0.10
N LYS A 83 -12.97 6.11 -0.39
CA LYS A 83 -13.17 5.04 0.60
C LYS A 83 -11.85 4.67 1.28
N GLN A 84 -10.83 4.40 0.47
CA GLN A 84 -9.50 4.00 0.95
C GLN A 84 -8.44 4.24 -0.12
N VAL A 85 -7.20 4.42 0.33
CA VAL A 85 -6.03 4.54 -0.53
C VAL A 85 -5.12 3.35 -0.27
N PHE A 86 -4.81 2.59 -1.32
CA PHE A 86 -3.81 1.53 -1.29
C PHE A 86 -2.46 2.12 -1.63
N LEU A 87 -1.56 2.16 -0.66
CA LEU A 87 -0.20 2.62 -0.83
C LEU A 87 0.72 1.41 -0.98
N TYR A 88 1.65 1.44 -1.93
CA TYR A 88 2.63 0.38 -2.11
C TYR A 88 3.97 0.95 -2.56
N LEU A 89 5.04 0.33 -2.08
CA LEU A 89 6.41 0.64 -2.46
C LEU A 89 6.95 -0.49 -3.32
N LYS A 90 7.31 -0.16 -4.56
CA LYS A 90 7.90 -1.11 -5.51
C LYS A 90 9.41 -0.90 -5.64
N ALA A 91 10.14 -2.01 -5.73
CA ALA A 91 11.51 -2.04 -6.19
C ALA A 91 11.52 -2.31 -7.69
N ILE A 92 12.09 -1.40 -8.46
CA ILE A 92 12.27 -1.52 -9.91
C ILE A 92 13.74 -1.77 -10.17
N TYR A 93 14.06 -2.80 -10.94
CA TYR A 93 15.44 -3.16 -11.27
C TYR A 93 15.55 -3.65 -12.73
N PRO A 94 16.70 -3.44 -13.38
CA PRO A 94 16.88 -3.84 -14.76
C PRO A 94 16.79 -5.36 -14.92
N SER A 95 16.07 -5.78 -15.96
CA SER A 95 15.96 -7.19 -16.30
C SER A 95 17.29 -7.75 -16.81
N SER A 96 17.46 -9.08 -16.72
CA SER A 96 18.66 -9.79 -17.15
C SER A 96 18.87 -9.75 -18.67
N LYS A 97 17.79 -9.55 -19.43
CA LYS A 97 17.81 -9.57 -20.88
C LYS A 97 17.74 -8.13 -21.43
N PRO A 98 18.60 -7.76 -22.39
CA PRO A 98 18.74 -6.38 -22.86
C PRO A 98 17.50 -5.84 -23.59
N ASN A 99 16.57 -6.70 -24.01
CA ASN A 99 15.34 -6.30 -24.72
C ASN A 99 14.06 -6.61 -23.93
N THR A 100 14.15 -6.62 -22.60
CA THR A 100 12.99 -6.85 -21.74
C THR A 100 12.78 -5.68 -20.79
N PRO A 101 11.53 -5.33 -20.47
CA PRO A 101 11.23 -4.25 -19.55
C PRO A 101 11.85 -4.54 -18.17
N PRO A 102 12.13 -3.49 -17.36
CA PRO A 102 12.56 -3.65 -15.98
C PRO A 102 11.59 -4.52 -15.18
N SER A 103 12.14 -5.31 -14.26
CA SER A 103 11.35 -6.08 -13.31
C SER A 103 10.89 -5.18 -12.18
N GLU A 104 9.61 -5.30 -11.79
CA GLU A 104 9.02 -4.57 -10.67
C GLU A 104 8.53 -5.56 -9.61
N ALA A 105 8.82 -5.27 -8.34
CA ALA A 105 8.35 -6.09 -7.22
C ALA A 105 7.94 -5.23 -6.02
N ILE A 106 6.78 -5.50 -5.44
CA ILE A 106 6.29 -4.77 -4.25
C ILE A 106 7.00 -5.29 -3.00
N ILE A 107 7.65 -4.39 -2.26
CA ILE A 107 8.36 -4.72 -1.02
C ILE A 107 7.55 -4.37 0.22
N TRP A 108 6.61 -3.43 0.11
CA TRP A 108 5.79 -2.96 1.21
C TRP A 108 4.46 -2.39 0.71
N ASP A 109 3.40 -2.56 1.49
CA ASP A 109 2.06 -2.04 1.21
C ASP A 109 1.31 -1.68 2.50
N ALA A 110 0.43 -0.68 2.38
CA ALA A 110 -0.47 -0.24 3.42
C ALA A 110 -1.83 0.20 2.84
N ILE A 111 -2.89 -0.04 3.60
CA ILE A 111 -4.24 0.42 3.25
C ILE A 111 -4.61 1.53 4.21
N LEU A 112 -4.77 2.74 3.67
CA LEU A 112 -5.14 3.94 4.42
C LEU A 112 -6.65 4.18 4.30
N PRO A 113 -7.42 4.07 5.39
CA PRO A 113 -8.88 4.23 5.34
C PRO A 113 -9.35 5.68 5.44
N ALA A 114 -10.42 6.01 4.72
CA ALA A 114 -11.13 7.28 4.89
C ALA A 114 -11.89 7.35 6.23
N SER A 115 -12.39 8.54 6.60
CA SER A 115 -13.06 8.76 7.89
C SER A 115 -14.40 8.06 8.02
N SER A 116 -15.10 7.98 6.89
CA SER A 116 -16.36 7.28 6.70
C SER A 116 -16.21 5.77 6.52
N ALA A 117 -15.00 5.26 6.27
CA ALA A 117 -14.79 3.85 5.99
C ALA A 117 -15.08 2.98 7.24
N PRO A 118 -15.87 1.89 7.11
CA PRO A 118 -16.06 0.89 8.15
C PRO A 118 -14.73 0.24 8.52
N ASN A 119 -14.53 -0.08 9.81
CA ASN A 119 -13.27 -0.68 10.26
C ASN A 119 -12.98 -2.02 9.54
N HIS A 120 -11.73 -2.21 9.13
CA HIS A 120 -11.26 -3.43 8.48
C HIS A 120 -9.91 -3.86 9.07
N GLN A 121 -9.71 -5.18 9.19
CA GLN A 121 -8.53 -5.77 9.82
C GLN A 121 -7.20 -5.50 9.09
N ASN A 122 -7.26 -5.22 7.78
CA ASN A 122 -6.06 -4.96 6.96
C ASN A 122 -5.70 -3.48 6.88
N TYR A 123 -6.42 -2.61 7.59
CA TYR A 123 -6.07 -1.19 7.62
C TYR A 123 -4.76 -0.97 8.36
N TYR A 124 -3.95 -0.10 7.79
CA TYR A 124 -2.70 0.29 8.39
C TYR A 124 -2.96 1.13 9.63
N ILE A 125 -2.27 0.79 10.73
CA ILE A 125 -2.33 1.52 11.99
C ILE A 125 -0.91 1.96 12.29
N HIS A 126 -0.73 3.28 12.41
CA HIS A 126 0.58 3.83 12.71
C HIS A 126 1.06 3.35 14.08
N PRO A 127 2.32 2.91 14.19
CA PRO A 127 2.89 2.56 15.48
C PRO A 127 2.93 3.82 16.35
N ASN A 128 2.12 3.83 17.42
CA ASN A 128 2.11 4.96 18.34
C ASN A 128 3.30 4.83 19.31
N PRO A 129 4.29 5.74 19.28
CA PRO A 129 5.47 5.67 20.14
C PRO A 129 5.13 5.72 21.63
N LYS A 130 3.97 6.30 22.02
CA LYS A 130 3.52 6.35 23.42
C LYS A 130 2.92 5.02 23.93
N LYS A 131 2.45 4.14 23.03
CA LYS A 131 1.89 2.82 23.40
C LYS A 131 2.91 1.69 23.43
N SER A 132 4.06 1.84 22.78
CA SER A 132 5.12 0.81 22.79
C SER A 132 5.82 0.67 24.15
N GLN A 133 5.65 1.65 25.06
CA GLN A 133 6.19 1.62 26.42
C GLN A 133 5.26 0.94 27.43
N THR A 134 3.97 0.73 27.11
CA THR A 134 3.04 0.01 27.99
C THR A 134 3.04 -1.48 27.69
N LYS A 135 3.54 -2.26 28.65
CA LYS A 135 3.59 -3.74 28.64
C LYS A 135 2.23 -4.33 28.23
N LYS A 136 2.29 -5.45 27.48
CA LYS A 136 1.21 -6.35 27.02
C LYS A 136 -0.11 -6.21 27.81
N PRO A 137 -1.27 -5.94 27.17
CA PRO A 137 -2.53 -6.10 27.85
C PRO A 137 -2.74 -7.59 28.15
N SER A 138 -2.96 -7.90 29.43
CA SER A 138 -3.37 -9.24 29.86
C SER A 138 -4.68 -9.61 29.16
N LYS A 139 -4.79 -10.88 28.75
CA LYS A 139 -6.00 -11.43 28.14
C LYS A 139 -7.15 -11.36 29.15
N ASN A 140 -7.95 -10.30 29.12
CA ASN A 140 -9.25 -10.28 29.77
C ASN A 140 -10.34 -10.38 28.70
N LYS A 141 -11.06 -11.50 28.70
CA LYS A 141 -11.99 -11.91 27.63
C LYS A 141 -13.37 -11.24 27.67
N ASN A 142 -13.62 -10.30 28.59
CA ASN A 142 -14.94 -9.70 28.75
C ASN A 142 -14.87 -8.17 28.72
N ALA A 143 -14.81 -7.61 27.51
CA ALA A 143 -15.24 -6.24 27.27
C ALA A 143 -15.72 -6.14 25.81
N LYS A 144 -17.02 -6.37 25.58
CA LYS A 144 -17.73 -5.83 24.41
C LYS A 144 -17.78 -4.30 24.57
N SER A 145 -16.63 -3.66 24.45
CA SER A 145 -16.52 -2.21 24.36
C SER A 145 -16.31 -1.88 22.88
N LYS A 146 -17.12 -0.94 22.36
CA LYS A 146 -16.94 -0.36 21.03
C LYS A 146 -15.45 -0.08 20.84
N ALA A 147 -14.80 -0.78 19.91
CA ALA A 147 -13.38 -0.65 19.65
C ALA A 147 -13.08 0.82 19.29
N LYS A 148 -12.62 1.58 20.28
CA LYS A 148 -12.19 2.96 20.10
C LYS A 148 -11.01 2.88 19.14
N ARG A 149 -11.13 3.54 17.98
CA ARG A 149 -10.11 3.57 16.93
C ARG A 149 -8.76 3.86 17.61
N ASP A 150 -7.76 3.01 17.40
CA ASP A 150 -6.38 3.38 17.71
C ASP A 150 -6.02 4.48 16.72
N GLU A 151 -6.34 5.71 17.09
CA GLU A 151 -6.17 6.88 16.26
C GLU A 151 -4.68 7.07 15.98
N SER A 152 -4.34 7.16 14.70
CA SER A 152 -2.97 7.45 14.27
C SER A 152 -2.54 8.77 14.89
N PRO A 153 -1.27 8.91 15.31
CA PRO A 153 -0.77 10.19 15.82
C PRO A 153 -0.71 11.26 14.73
N TYR A 154 -0.78 10.87 13.46
CA TYR A 154 -0.74 11.75 12.30
C TYR A 154 -2.12 11.89 11.64
N PRO A 155 -2.36 13.02 10.93
CA PRO A 155 -3.49 13.18 10.04
C PRO A 155 -3.62 12.05 9.01
N ARG A 156 -4.80 11.92 8.43
CA ARG A 156 -5.07 10.87 7.44
C ARG A 156 -4.32 11.15 6.16
N GLY A 157 -3.70 10.11 5.59
CA GLY A 157 -2.91 10.23 4.38
C GLY A 157 -1.46 10.63 4.65
N GLU A 158 -1.11 11.07 5.86
CA GLU A 158 0.26 11.33 6.26
C GLU A 158 0.91 10.07 6.85
N LEU A 159 2.10 9.74 6.38
CA LEU A 159 2.83 8.56 6.81
C LEU A 159 4.31 8.85 6.95
N HIS A 160 4.82 8.62 8.16
CA HIS A 160 6.22 8.80 8.52
C HIS A 160 6.78 7.48 9.04
N LEU A 161 7.52 6.78 8.18
CA LEU A 161 8.18 5.52 8.51
C LEU A 161 9.69 5.71 8.50
N GLN A 162 10.32 5.28 9.59
CA GLN A 162 11.76 5.40 9.79
C GLN A 162 12.35 4.00 9.99
N ASN A 163 13.40 3.67 9.22
CA ASN A 163 14.05 2.36 9.23
C ASN A 163 13.06 1.19 9.08
N GLN A 164 12.10 1.38 8.18
CA GLN A 164 11.01 0.45 7.95
C GLN A 164 11.55 -0.86 7.38
N ARG A 165 11.08 -1.97 7.96
CA ARG A 165 11.39 -3.31 7.43
C ARG A 165 10.46 -3.62 6.26
N PRO A 166 10.94 -4.34 5.24
CA PRO A 166 10.08 -4.72 4.13
C PRO A 166 9.01 -5.69 4.61
N LYS A 167 7.81 -5.58 4.03
CA LYS A 167 6.70 -6.50 4.28
C LYS A 167 6.88 -7.79 3.48
N TYR A 168 7.50 -7.72 2.30
CA TYR A 168 7.84 -8.86 1.43
C TYR A 168 9.32 -8.88 1.09
N GLN A 169 9.88 -10.08 0.96
CA GLN A 169 11.21 -10.30 0.40
C GLN A 169 11.07 -10.50 -1.11
N ILE A 170 12.02 -10.00 -1.88
CA ILE A 170 12.00 -10.12 -3.34
C ILE A 170 13.09 -11.09 -3.81
N THR A 171 12.75 -11.90 -4.80
CA THR A 171 13.65 -12.79 -5.54
C THR A 171 13.40 -12.57 -7.03
N ASP A 172 14.40 -12.84 -7.87
CA ASP A 172 14.27 -12.75 -9.32
C ASP A 172 14.00 -14.13 -9.94
N ILE A 173 13.42 -14.17 -11.13
CA ILE A 173 13.17 -15.42 -11.87
C ILE A 173 14.45 -16.22 -12.15
N THR A 174 15.59 -15.52 -12.28
CA THR A 174 16.89 -16.17 -12.44
C THR A 174 17.42 -16.81 -11.16
N GLY A 175 16.79 -16.53 -10.01
CA GLY A 175 17.25 -16.91 -8.68
C GLY A 175 18.48 -16.12 -8.21
N ARG A 176 18.90 -15.09 -8.97
CA ARG A 176 20.05 -14.22 -8.66
C ARG A 176 19.65 -12.75 -8.71
N LEU A 177 19.97 -12.03 -7.65
CA LEU A 177 19.64 -10.62 -7.47
C LEU A 177 20.87 -9.77 -7.13
N GLN A 178 21.98 -10.38 -6.72
CA GLN A 178 23.24 -9.68 -6.47
C GLN A 178 23.76 -8.91 -7.71
N ASN A 179 24.49 -7.83 -7.46
CA ASN A 179 25.20 -7.03 -8.47
C ASN A 179 24.33 -6.41 -9.57
N ARG A 180 23.00 -6.35 -9.40
CA ARG A 180 22.17 -5.48 -10.24
C ARG A 180 22.46 -4.04 -9.89
N THR A 181 22.80 -3.25 -10.90
CA THR A 181 22.89 -1.79 -10.80
C THR A 181 21.53 -1.16 -11.10
N ASP A 182 21.40 0.14 -10.82
CA ASP A 182 20.23 0.93 -11.21
C ASP A 182 18.89 0.47 -10.61
N VAL A 183 18.93 -0.06 -9.39
CA VAL A 183 17.71 -0.37 -8.63
C VAL A 183 17.15 0.92 -8.06
N VAL A 184 15.84 1.08 -8.13
CA VAL A 184 15.11 2.25 -7.63
C VAL A 184 13.91 1.80 -6.82
N LEU A 185 13.61 2.50 -5.73
CA LEU A 185 12.33 2.38 -5.04
C LEU A 185 11.38 3.45 -5.56
N GLU A 186 10.19 3.04 -5.95
CA GLU A 186 9.14 3.92 -6.41
C GLU A 186 7.87 3.69 -5.61
N LEU A 187 7.30 4.78 -5.11
CA LEU A 187 6.02 4.79 -4.42
C LEU A 187 4.90 4.84 -5.45
N GLY A 188 3.95 3.93 -5.32
CA GLY A 188 2.70 3.94 -6.05
C GLY A 188 1.52 3.94 -5.10
N TRP A 189 0.40 4.47 -5.55
CA TRP A 189 -0.84 4.46 -4.80
C TRP A 189 -2.04 4.27 -5.73
N ASN A 190 -3.12 3.71 -5.16
CA ASN A 190 -4.42 3.57 -5.81
C ASN A 190 -5.52 4.09 -4.91
N VAL A 191 -6.30 5.05 -5.40
CA VAL A 191 -7.49 5.56 -4.74
C VAL A 191 -8.68 4.70 -5.15
N GLN A 192 -9.34 4.12 -4.14
CA GLN A 192 -10.62 3.45 -4.31
C GLN A 192 -11.73 4.42 -3.85
N PRO A 193 -12.59 4.92 -4.77
CA PRO A 193 -13.75 5.69 -4.40
C PRO A 193 -14.89 4.80 -3.89
N TRP A 194 -15.89 5.42 -3.27
CA TRP A 194 -17.18 4.79 -2.98
C TRP A 194 -17.96 4.54 -4.27
N VAL A 195 -17.94 5.51 -5.17
CA VAL A 195 -18.58 5.43 -6.49
C VAL A 195 -17.65 6.04 -7.53
N GLY A 196 -17.28 5.28 -8.55
CA GLY A 196 -16.44 5.75 -9.65
C GLY A 196 -15.32 4.78 -10.02
N ALA A 197 -14.45 5.22 -10.91
CA ALA A 197 -13.28 4.47 -11.36
C ALA A 197 -12.14 4.51 -10.34
N LEU A 198 -11.32 3.46 -10.32
CA LEU A 198 -10.08 3.45 -9.54
C LEU A 198 -9.08 4.43 -10.17
N VAL A 199 -8.51 5.31 -9.35
CA VAL A 199 -7.50 6.28 -9.79
C VAL A 199 -6.13 5.80 -9.33
N TRP A 200 -5.17 5.79 -10.23
CA TRP A 200 -3.80 5.34 -9.99
C TRP A 200 -2.86 6.53 -9.85
N ALA A 201 -1.70 6.29 -9.24
CA ALA A 201 -0.66 7.30 -9.13
C ALA A 201 -0.27 7.87 -10.50
N ASN A 202 -0.46 9.17 -10.64
CA ASN A 202 -0.04 9.92 -11.81
C ASN A 202 1.29 10.64 -11.53
N LYS A 203 2.20 10.60 -12.50
CA LYS A 203 3.45 11.36 -12.46
C LYS A 203 3.38 12.64 -13.30
N VAL A 204 2.29 12.82 -14.04
CA VAL A 204 2.05 13.94 -14.93
C VAL A 204 0.87 14.73 -14.39
N ASP A 205 0.98 16.05 -14.45
CA ASP A 205 -0.09 16.95 -14.06
C ASP A 205 -1.25 16.82 -15.07
N PHE A 206 -2.47 16.66 -14.54
CA PHE A 206 -3.68 16.58 -15.34
C PHE A 206 -4.75 17.52 -14.77
N GLY A 207 -4.88 18.70 -15.39
CA GLY A 207 -5.84 19.72 -14.97
C GLY A 207 -5.58 20.16 -13.52
N VAL A 208 -6.51 19.81 -12.62
CA VAL A 208 -6.44 20.16 -11.19
C VAL A 208 -5.68 19.11 -10.35
N TRP A 209 -5.23 18.03 -10.99
CA TRP A 209 -4.47 16.97 -10.34
C TRP A 209 -2.98 17.15 -10.64
N GLU A 210 -2.22 17.50 -9.62
CA GLU A 210 -0.77 17.49 -9.70
C GLU A 210 -0.25 16.06 -9.60
N GLY A 211 0.81 15.76 -10.35
CA GLY A 211 1.55 14.51 -10.25
C GLY A 211 2.22 14.37 -8.88
N LEU A 212 2.52 13.13 -8.51
CA LEU A 212 3.23 12.85 -7.26
C LEU A 212 4.58 13.57 -7.24
N LYS A 213 4.74 14.53 -6.33
CA LYS A 213 6.01 15.23 -6.12
C LYS A 213 6.97 14.31 -5.36
N GLY A 214 7.99 13.82 -6.06
CA GLY A 214 8.98 12.88 -5.53
C GLY A 214 8.54 11.43 -5.64
N GLY A 215 8.61 10.68 -4.53
CA GLY A 215 8.19 9.27 -4.48
C GLY A 215 9.16 8.28 -5.11
N VAL A 216 10.30 8.74 -5.63
CA VAL A 216 11.33 7.89 -6.24
C VAL A 216 12.63 8.05 -5.45
N SER A 217 13.25 6.94 -5.05
CA SER A 217 14.52 6.95 -4.34
C SER A 217 15.70 7.18 -5.28
N GLU A 218 16.86 7.52 -4.70
CA GLU A 218 18.12 7.44 -5.41
C GLU A 218 18.39 6.02 -5.94
N ARG A 219 19.12 5.94 -7.05
CA ARG A 219 19.55 4.66 -7.63
C ARG A 219 20.57 4.00 -6.72
N PHE A 220 20.40 2.71 -6.49
CA PHE A 220 21.34 1.91 -5.72
C PHE A 220 21.63 0.58 -6.42
N LYS A 221 22.68 -0.09 -5.93
CA LYS A 221 23.04 -1.43 -6.39
C LYS A 221 22.66 -2.47 -5.34
N PHE A 222 22.22 -3.65 -5.80
CA PHE A 222 22.12 -4.79 -4.90
C PHE A 222 23.53 -5.24 -4.49
N PRO A 223 23.84 -5.26 -3.18
CA PRO A 223 25.16 -5.66 -2.73
C PRO A 223 25.39 -7.16 -2.97
N GLU A 224 26.67 -7.55 -2.93
CA GLU A 224 27.06 -8.95 -2.92
C GLU A 224 26.47 -9.69 -1.71
N ILE A 225 26.33 -11.01 -1.85
CA ILE A 225 25.78 -11.87 -0.81
C ILE A 225 26.63 -11.75 0.45
N LYS A 226 26.07 -11.14 1.50
CA LYS A 226 26.69 -11.13 2.82
C LYS A 226 26.37 -12.42 3.55
N THR A 227 27.34 -12.93 4.32
CA THR A 227 27.10 -13.98 5.32
C THR A 227 26.08 -13.49 6.35
N LYS A 228 25.09 -14.34 6.65
CA LYS A 228 23.90 -14.03 7.46
C LYS A 228 24.24 -13.26 8.75
N LYS A 229 23.88 -11.98 8.83
CA LYS A 229 23.64 -11.30 10.12
C LYS A 229 22.15 -11.41 10.43
N GLU A 230 21.77 -12.43 11.21
CA GLU A 230 20.36 -12.83 11.43
C GLU A 230 19.44 -11.72 11.99
N GLY A 231 19.97 -10.75 12.73
CA GLY A 231 19.16 -9.70 13.35
C GLY A 231 18.50 -8.70 12.39
N ASP A 232 19.00 -8.61 11.15
CA ASP A 232 18.61 -7.54 10.21
C ASP A 232 17.64 -7.98 9.11
N LEU A 233 17.37 -9.29 9.02
CA LEU A 233 16.59 -9.96 7.97
C LEU A 233 15.09 -10.08 8.30
N GLY A 234 14.63 -9.47 9.38
CA GLY A 234 13.22 -9.49 9.75
C GLY A 234 12.35 -8.74 8.74
N THR A 235 11.20 -9.31 8.39
CA THR A 235 10.12 -8.59 7.70
C THR A 235 9.20 -7.91 8.71
N GLU A 236 8.55 -6.82 8.30
CA GLU A 236 7.49 -6.23 9.10
C GLU A 236 6.29 -7.20 9.16
N LYS A 237 5.83 -7.48 10.38
CA LYS A 237 4.54 -8.14 10.62
C LYS A 237 3.48 -7.05 10.71
N GLY A 238 2.74 -6.83 9.63
CA GLY A 238 1.58 -5.94 9.64
C GLY A 238 0.51 -6.40 10.64
N GLY A 239 -0.40 -5.50 11.02
CA GLY A 239 -1.52 -5.77 11.93
C GLY A 239 -2.59 -6.75 11.38
N GLU A 240 -2.37 -7.31 10.19
CA GLU A 240 -3.22 -8.29 9.55
C GLU A 240 -3.27 -9.59 10.38
N LYS A 241 -4.42 -9.88 10.99
CA LYS A 241 -4.64 -11.12 11.75
C LYS A 241 -4.37 -12.39 10.94
N ASN A 242 -4.46 -12.31 9.62
CA ASN A 242 -4.44 -13.45 8.70
C ASN A 242 -3.33 -13.34 7.65
N ARG A 243 -2.17 -12.78 8.00
CA ARG A 243 -1.01 -12.96 7.14
C ARG A 243 -0.51 -14.39 7.35
N GLY A 244 -0.88 -15.26 6.40
CA GLY A 244 -0.44 -16.64 6.35
C GLY A 244 1.03 -16.72 6.76
N LYS A 245 1.33 -17.66 7.67
CA LYS A 245 2.70 -17.93 8.12
C LYS A 245 3.59 -17.95 6.86
N PRO A 246 4.73 -17.24 6.85
CA PRO A 246 5.65 -17.33 5.72
C PRO A 246 5.94 -18.82 5.48
N ALA A 247 5.79 -19.24 4.22
CA ALA A 247 6.16 -20.57 3.77
C ALA A 247 7.67 -20.83 3.96
#